data_AF-A0A962SHB2-F1
#
_entry.id   AF-A0A962SHB2-F1
#
_cell.length_a   1.000
_cell.length_b   1.000
_cell.length_c   1.000
_cell.angle_alpha   90.00
_cell.angle_beta   90.00
_cell.angle_gamma   90.00
#
_symmetry.space_group_name_H-M   'P 1'
#
loop_
_entity.id
_entity.type
_entity.pdbx_description
1 polymer ?
#
loop_
_entity_poly.entity_id
_entity_poly.type
_entity_poly.pdbx_seq_one_letter_code
_entity_poly.pdbx_strand_id
1 'polypeptide(L)'
;MMDSLNFSVMIDRALERLTMLFSGHLFSGLSSNTEIIGTLLTITVGLCLAWLLTRNFHRKALPALMLLAAFFLFYLFAPFKIQVRWIPERTTIYLFLVSFLALSALLSRYRHVANRVGPLHLIITISALLTFLSTYYHSTNLITADGYYKEYLSGLATVEPNSRILAIRVVSPMPDSVGAHLHHKLLQGGSYYAVLKNSVDVKLFHAQSKFVPIRYRAERNPYIHWISDREIVSPVPTVDFDGFSKISEHPLDYVLVWGNISEALKYPRLAAPLQTLLESIDRNFELVDVSQPNGYMHLFRNRKL
;
A
#
# COMPACT_ATOMS: atom_id res chain seq x y z
N MET A 1 2.39 -13.65 -31.55
CA MET A 1 2.53 -15.04 -31.07
C MET A 1 2.48 -14.95 -29.55
N MET A 2 1.30 -15.19 -28.95
CA MET A 2 1.16 -15.20 -27.48
C MET A 2 1.73 -16.52 -26.99
N ASP A 3 2.79 -16.45 -26.18
CA ASP A 3 3.51 -17.63 -25.69
C ASP A 3 2.58 -18.61 -24.98
N SER A 4 2.61 -19.87 -25.39
CA SER A 4 1.95 -21.00 -24.73
C SER A 4 2.35 -21.14 -23.26
N LEU A 5 3.48 -20.54 -22.85
CA LEU A 5 3.92 -20.41 -21.45
C LEU A 5 2.94 -19.61 -20.57
N ASN A 6 2.12 -18.71 -21.13
CA ASN A 6 1.21 -17.91 -20.31
C ASN A 6 -0.07 -18.67 -19.91
N PHE A 7 -0.48 -19.69 -20.68
CA PHE A 7 -1.74 -20.39 -20.42
C PHE A 7 -1.60 -21.44 -19.31
N SER A 8 -0.52 -22.22 -19.30
CA SER A 8 -0.24 -23.17 -18.21
C SER A 8 -0.06 -22.46 -16.87
N VAL A 9 0.72 -21.38 -16.85
CA VAL A 9 0.88 -20.52 -15.65
C VAL A 9 -0.45 -19.93 -15.18
N MET A 10 -1.37 -19.63 -16.10
CA MET A 10 -2.71 -19.14 -15.75
C MET A 10 -3.58 -20.24 -15.13
N ILE A 11 -3.54 -21.47 -15.65
CA ILE A 11 -4.26 -22.62 -15.11
C ILE A 11 -3.70 -23.02 -13.74
N ASP A 12 -2.38 -23.11 -13.58
CA ASP A 12 -1.75 -23.47 -12.32
C ASP A 12 -2.11 -22.47 -11.22
N ARG A 13 -2.16 -21.18 -11.55
CA ARG A 13 -2.63 -20.13 -10.62
C ARG A 13 -4.11 -20.23 -10.29
N ALA A 14 -4.95 -20.63 -11.25
CA ALA A 14 -6.38 -20.83 -10.98
C ALA A 14 -6.61 -22.06 -10.10
N LEU A 15 -5.85 -23.13 -10.30
CA LEU A 15 -5.86 -24.33 -9.46
C LEU A 15 -5.30 -24.05 -8.07
N GLU A 16 -4.21 -23.28 -7.95
CA GLU A 16 -3.69 -22.79 -6.69
C GLU A 16 -4.75 -22.00 -5.93
N ARG A 17 -5.48 -21.08 -6.60
CA ARG A 17 -6.64 -20.39 -6.01
C ARG A 17 -7.73 -21.36 -5.60
N LEU A 18 -8.17 -22.29 -6.44
CA LEU A 18 -9.21 -23.23 -6.02
C LEU A 18 -8.76 -24.05 -4.80
N THR A 19 -7.52 -24.51 -4.78
CA THR A 19 -6.96 -25.27 -3.65
C THR A 19 -6.94 -24.43 -2.39
N MET A 20 -6.47 -23.18 -2.48
CA MET A 20 -6.47 -22.26 -1.36
C MET A 20 -7.91 -21.86 -0.92
N LEU A 21 -8.90 -21.90 -1.83
CA LEU A 21 -10.31 -21.59 -1.54
C LEU A 21 -10.88 -22.66 -0.64
N PHE A 22 -10.66 -23.91 -1.04
CA PHE A 22 -11.17 -25.08 -0.34
C PHE A 22 -10.37 -25.38 0.94
N SER A 23 -9.12 -24.93 1.03
CA SER A 23 -8.31 -25.03 2.25
C SER A 23 -8.48 -23.85 3.20
N GLY A 24 -9.28 -22.83 2.87
CA GLY A 24 -9.45 -21.62 3.68
C GLY A 24 -8.21 -20.71 3.76
N HIS A 25 -7.26 -20.84 2.83
CA HIS A 25 -5.99 -20.09 2.78
C HIS A 25 -5.84 -19.16 1.56
N LEU A 26 -6.95 -18.88 0.83
CA LEU A 26 -6.98 -18.17 -0.47
C LEU A 26 -6.28 -16.82 -0.50
N PHE A 27 -6.00 -16.27 0.67
CA PHE A 27 -5.56 -14.90 0.77
C PHE A 27 -4.47 -14.72 1.82
N SER A 28 -3.74 -15.78 2.19
CA SER A 28 -2.67 -15.87 3.22
C SER A 28 -1.49 -14.87 3.12
N GLY A 29 -1.59 -13.84 2.26
CA GLY A 29 -0.69 -12.68 2.18
C GLY A 29 -1.41 -11.33 2.03
N LEU A 30 -2.73 -11.29 2.19
CA LEU A 30 -3.54 -10.09 2.39
C LEU A 30 -3.89 -10.01 3.88
N SER A 31 -4.36 -8.86 4.37
CA SER A 31 -4.79 -8.80 5.77
C SER A 31 -5.85 -9.89 6.04
N SER A 32 -5.80 -10.54 7.21
CA SER A 32 -6.67 -11.68 7.59
C SER A 32 -8.16 -11.47 7.29
N ASN A 33 -8.62 -10.22 7.25
CA ASN A 33 -10.01 -9.85 7.01
C ASN A 33 -10.43 -9.87 5.54
N THR A 34 -9.55 -9.44 4.62
CA THR A 34 -9.79 -9.59 3.17
C THR A 34 -9.95 -11.05 2.77
N GLU A 35 -9.32 -11.96 3.53
CA GLU A 35 -9.41 -13.40 3.33
C GLU A 35 -10.81 -13.95 3.59
N ILE A 36 -11.36 -13.56 4.74
CA ILE A 36 -12.66 -13.99 5.21
C ILE A 36 -13.75 -13.48 4.25
N ILE A 37 -13.63 -12.24 3.78
CA ILE A 37 -14.64 -11.59 2.94
C ILE A 37 -14.71 -12.22 1.55
N GLY A 38 -13.57 -12.43 0.89
CA GLY A 38 -13.54 -13.05 -0.42
C GLY A 38 -14.02 -14.51 -0.40
N THR A 39 -13.75 -15.22 0.69
CA THR A 39 -14.25 -16.58 0.92
C THR A 39 -15.77 -16.58 1.11
N LEU A 40 -16.31 -15.68 1.95
CA LEU A 40 -17.76 -15.54 2.16
C LEU A 40 -18.50 -15.16 0.87
N LEU A 41 -17.95 -14.24 0.07
CA LEU A 41 -18.51 -13.87 -1.23
C LEU A 41 -18.54 -15.05 -2.20
N THR A 42 -17.46 -15.82 -2.26
CA THR A 42 -17.35 -16.99 -3.13
C THR A 42 -18.33 -18.08 -2.72
N ILE A 43 -18.43 -18.39 -1.42
CA ILE A 43 -19.39 -19.34 -0.88
C ILE A 43 -20.82 -18.88 -1.20
N THR A 44 -21.11 -17.58 -1.01
CA THR A 44 -22.44 -17.02 -1.28
C THR A 44 -22.82 -17.12 -2.75
N VAL A 45 -21.89 -16.79 -3.66
CA VAL A 45 -22.08 -16.93 -5.11
C VAL A 45 -22.25 -18.40 -5.51
N GLY A 46 -21.44 -19.30 -4.95
CA GLY A 46 -21.53 -20.74 -5.18
C GLY A 46 -22.85 -21.33 -4.72
N LEU A 47 -23.32 -20.95 -3.52
CA LEU A 47 -24.62 -21.36 -3.00
C LEU A 47 -25.78 -20.79 -3.82
N CYS A 48 -25.68 -19.55 -4.31
CA CYS A 48 -26.66 -19.00 -5.25
C CYS A 48 -26.72 -19.79 -6.56
N LEU A 49 -25.56 -20.10 -7.15
CA LEU A 49 -25.45 -20.90 -8.36
C LEU A 49 -26.05 -22.29 -8.16
N ALA A 50 -25.67 -23.00 -7.09
CA ALA A 50 -26.20 -24.33 -6.78
C ALA A 50 -27.71 -24.30 -6.53
N TRP A 51 -28.22 -23.32 -5.80
CA TRP A 51 -29.65 -23.16 -5.56
C TRP A 51 -30.43 -22.83 -6.85
N LEU A 52 -29.87 -22.01 -7.73
CA LEU A 52 -30.46 -21.67 -9.03
C LEU A 52 -30.40 -22.82 -10.04
N LEU A 53 -29.42 -23.72 -9.94
CA LEU A 53 -29.29 -24.91 -10.77
C LEU A 53 -30.22 -26.05 -10.30
N THR A 54 -30.50 -26.14 -9.00
CA THR A 54 -31.33 -27.21 -8.41
C THR A 54 -32.82 -26.94 -8.52
N ARG A 55 -33.25 -25.68 -8.49
CA ARG A 55 -34.61 -25.32 -8.93
C ARG A 55 -34.58 -25.15 -10.44
N ASN A 56 -35.47 -25.81 -11.19
CA ASN A 56 -35.70 -25.65 -12.65
C ASN A 56 -36.00 -24.19 -13.07
N PHE A 57 -35.08 -23.27 -12.81
CA PHE A 57 -35.20 -21.86 -13.08
C PHE A 57 -35.05 -21.70 -14.58
N HIS A 58 -36.14 -21.28 -15.22
CA HIS A 58 -36.26 -21.10 -16.66
C HIS A 58 -35.04 -20.44 -17.31
N ARG A 59 -34.81 -20.74 -18.60
CA ARG A 59 -33.81 -20.12 -19.50
C ARG A 59 -33.63 -18.59 -19.34
N LYS A 60 -34.62 -17.90 -18.79
CA LYS A 60 -34.59 -16.46 -18.45
C LYS A 60 -33.59 -16.07 -17.36
N ALA A 61 -33.15 -16.99 -16.49
CA ALA A 61 -32.12 -16.72 -15.47
C ALA A 61 -30.69 -16.98 -15.97
N LEU A 62 -30.54 -17.65 -17.12
CA LEU A 62 -29.25 -17.98 -17.72
C LEU A 62 -28.33 -16.75 -17.90
N PRO A 63 -28.81 -15.57 -18.33
CA PRO A 63 -27.94 -14.40 -18.48
C PRO A 63 -27.33 -13.93 -17.15
N ALA A 64 -28.10 -13.98 -16.05
CA ALA A 64 -27.61 -13.61 -14.73
C ALA A 64 -26.59 -14.63 -14.19
N LEU A 65 -26.82 -15.93 -14.45
CA LEU A 65 -25.89 -17.01 -14.12
C LEU A 65 -24.58 -16.92 -14.91
N MET A 66 -24.65 -16.65 -16.21
CA MET A 66 -23.47 -16.45 -17.06
C MET A 66 -22.66 -15.23 -16.61
N LEU A 67 -23.34 -14.16 -16.19
CA LEU A 67 -22.68 -12.98 -15.65
C LEU A 67 -21.97 -13.28 -14.32
N LEU A 68 -22.66 -13.94 -13.38
CA LEU A 68 -22.06 -14.38 -12.10
C LEU A 68 -20.86 -15.31 -12.32
N ALA A 69 -20.98 -16.27 -13.24
CA ALA A 69 -19.89 -17.17 -13.60
C ALA A 69 -18.73 -16.42 -14.27
N ALA A 70 -19.02 -15.50 -15.20
CA ALA A 70 -18.00 -14.66 -15.83
C ALA A 70 -17.28 -13.78 -14.80
N PHE A 71 -17.99 -13.27 -13.80
CA PHE A 71 -17.38 -12.51 -12.69
C PHE A 71 -16.50 -13.39 -11.81
N PHE A 72 -16.97 -14.59 -11.46
CA PHE A 72 -16.18 -15.54 -10.67
C PHE A 72 -14.91 -15.96 -11.40
N LEU A 73 -15.02 -16.25 -12.70
CA LEU A 73 -13.87 -16.56 -13.56
C LEU A 73 -12.94 -15.34 -13.67
N PHE A 74 -13.47 -14.14 -13.92
CA PHE A 74 -12.65 -12.93 -13.99
C PHE A 74 -11.91 -12.69 -12.67
N TYR A 75 -12.56 -12.90 -11.52
CA TYR A 75 -11.91 -12.85 -10.21
C TYR A 75 -10.80 -13.90 -10.06
N LEU A 76 -11.04 -15.15 -10.47
CA LEU A 76 -10.03 -16.22 -10.43
C LEU A 76 -8.85 -15.99 -11.37
N PHE A 77 -9.05 -15.31 -12.49
CA PHE A 77 -8.02 -15.06 -13.49
C PHE A 77 -7.40 -13.66 -13.40
N ALA A 78 -8.00 -12.73 -12.65
CA ALA A 78 -7.46 -11.39 -12.44
C ALA A 78 -6.10 -11.47 -11.73
N PRO A 79 -5.04 -10.81 -12.22
CA PRO A 79 -3.73 -10.85 -11.60
C PRO A 79 -3.75 -10.24 -10.19
N PHE A 80 -3.28 -10.99 -9.18
CA PHE A 80 -3.17 -10.54 -7.76
C PHE A 80 -2.41 -9.22 -7.58
N LYS A 81 -1.51 -8.94 -8.52
CA LYS A 81 -0.69 -7.75 -8.58
C LYS A 81 -0.69 -7.33 -10.05
N ILE A 82 -1.62 -6.47 -10.44
CA ILE A 82 -1.30 -5.55 -11.55
C ILE A 82 0.02 -4.90 -11.10
N GLN A 83 1.09 -5.07 -11.88
CA GLN A 83 2.52 -5.08 -11.50
C GLN A 83 3.06 -3.91 -10.65
N VAL A 84 2.23 -2.96 -10.25
CA VAL A 84 2.56 -1.95 -9.25
C VAL A 84 2.26 -2.54 -7.86
N ARG A 85 3.32 -2.93 -7.13
CA ARG A 85 3.33 -3.43 -5.74
C ARG A 85 2.50 -2.60 -4.74
N TRP A 86 1.95 -1.45 -5.14
CA TRP A 86 1.46 -0.35 -4.31
C TRP A 86 0.02 0.12 -4.64
N ILE A 87 -0.61 -0.37 -5.72
CA ILE A 87 -1.99 0.02 -6.13
C ILE A 87 -3.05 -1.13 -6.07
N PRO A 88 -2.80 -2.36 -5.54
CA PRO A 88 -3.73 -3.46 -5.77
C PRO A 88 -5.11 -3.30 -5.11
N GLU A 89 -5.20 -2.60 -3.98
CA GLU A 89 -6.43 -2.56 -3.17
C GLU A 89 -7.56 -1.74 -3.79
N ARG A 90 -7.23 -0.64 -4.49
CA ARG A 90 -8.25 0.30 -5.02
C ARG A 90 -8.96 -0.25 -6.25
N THR A 91 -8.25 -0.96 -7.13
CA THR A 91 -8.81 -1.54 -8.35
C THR A 91 -9.84 -2.63 -8.07
N THR A 92 -9.66 -3.39 -7.00
CA THR A 92 -10.58 -4.46 -6.62
C THR A 92 -11.95 -3.91 -6.18
N ILE A 93 -11.96 -2.77 -5.48
CA ILE A 93 -13.21 -2.09 -5.06
C ILE A 93 -14.03 -1.65 -6.29
N TYR A 94 -13.38 -1.04 -7.29
CA TYR A 94 -14.08 -0.62 -8.51
C TYR A 94 -14.67 -1.82 -9.27
N LEU A 95 -13.95 -2.94 -9.31
CA LEU A 95 -14.45 -4.17 -9.92
C LEU A 95 -15.72 -4.68 -9.22
N PHE A 96 -15.71 -4.74 -7.88
CA PHE A 96 -16.91 -5.14 -7.12
C PHE A 96 -18.06 -4.16 -7.33
N LEU A 97 -17.81 -2.85 -7.29
CA LEU A 97 -18.83 -1.83 -7.52
C LEU A 97 -19.49 -1.99 -8.90
N VAL A 98 -18.70 -2.10 -9.96
CA VAL A 98 -19.22 -2.33 -11.33
C VAL A 98 -20.03 -3.63 -11.39
N SER A 99 -19.59 -4.68 -10.71
CA SER A 99 -20.30 -5.96 -10.64
C SER A 99 -21.66 -5.82 -9.95
N PHE A 100 -21.71 -5.12 -8.80
CA PHE A 100 -22.96 -4.86 -8.08
C PHE A 100 -23.92 -4.02 -8.91
N LEU A 101 -23.42 -2.99 -9.59
CA LEU A 101 -24.23 -2.15 -10.47
C LEU A 101 -24.79 -2.94 -11.66
N ALA A 102 -23.96 -3.78 -12.30
CA ALA A 102 -24.38 -4.63 -13.41
C ALA A 102 -25.43 -5.66 -12.97
N LEU A 103 -25.23 -6.32 -11.83
CA LEU A 103 -26.17 -7.28 -11.28
C LEU A 103 -27.49 -6.61 -10.89
N SER A 104 -27.42 -5.45 -10.25
CA SER A 104 -28.60 -4.66 -9.87
C SER A 104 -29.39 -4.19 -11.08
N ALA A 105 -28.72 -3.72 -12.14
CA ALA A 105 -29.34 -3.31 -13.39
C ALA A 105 -30.00 -4.49 -14.14
N LEU A 106 -29.39 -5.67 -14.10
CA LEU A 106 -30.00 -6.87 -14.67
C LEU A 106 -31.25 -7.29 -13.90
N LEU A 107 -31.20 -7.26 -12.57
CA LEU A 107 -32.32 -7.69 -11.73
C LEU A 107 -33.49 -6.72 -11.74
N SER A 108 -33.25 -5.41 -11.83
CA SER A 108 -34.30 -4.40 -11.97
C SER A 108 -35.13 -4.62 -13.25
N ARG A 109 -34.52 -5.16 -14.31
CA ARG A 109 -35.21 -5.53 -15.56
C ARG A 109 -36.15 -6.73 -15.42
N TYR A 110 -35.95 -7.58 -14.39
CA TYR A 110 -36.77 -8.77 -14.12
C TYR A 110 -37.71 -8.61 -12.92
N ARG A 111 -38.16 -7.37 -12.66
CA ARG A 111 -38.98 -6.98 -11.49
C ARG A 111 -40.26 -7.82 -11.28
N HIS A 112 -40.85 -8.41 -12.32
CA HIS A 112 -42.01 -9.30 -12.17
C HIS A 112 -41.68 -10.68 -11.58
N VAL A 113 -40.42 -11.11 -11.62
CA VAL A 113 -39.93 -12.32 -10.93
C VAL A 113 -39.56 -12.00 -9.47
N ALA A 114 -39.36 -10.70 -9.13
CA ALA A 114 -38.88 -10.22 -7.83
C ALA A 114 -39.64 -10.80 -6.62
N ASN A 115 -40.97 -10.95 -6.74
CA ASN A 115 -41.81 -11.50 -5.66
C ASN A 115 -41.53 -12.98 -5.34
N ARG A 116 -40.87 -13.72 -6.25
CA ARG A 116 -40.44 -15.13 -6.04
C ARG A 116 -38.93 -15.28 -5.75
N VAL A 117 -38.14 -14.23 -6.00
CA VAL A 117 -36.68 -14.17 -5.71
C VAL A 117 -36.37 -13.23 -4.54
N GLY A 118 -37.27 -13.14 -3.56
CA GLY A 118 -36.99 -12.52 -2.25
C GLY A 118 -35.63 -12.94 -1.64
N PRO A 119 -35.24 -14.23 -1.72
CA PRO A 119 -33.93 -14.67 -1.24
C PRO A 119 -32.74 -14.06 -2.01
N LEU A 120 -32.89 -13.77 -3.31
CA LEU A 120 -31.80 -13.21 -4.12
C LEU A 120 -31.54 -11.74 -3.78
N HIS A 121 -32.59 -10.97 -3.51
CA HIS A 121 -32.46 -9.58 -3.03
C HIS A 121 -31.81 -9.52 -1.66
N LEU A 122 -32.13 -10.48 -0.78
CA LEU A 122 -31.47 -10.63 0.51
C LEU A 122 -29.97 -10.89 0.33
N ILE A 123 -29.60 -11.80 -0.57
CA ILE A 123 -28.18 -12.14 -0.82
C ILE A 123 -27.40 -10.94 -1.38
N ILE A 124 -27.99 -10.18 -2.29
CA ILE A 124 -27.34 -8.99 -2.85
C ILE A 124 -27.18 -7.90 -1.80
N THR A 125 -28.22 -7.68 -0.99
CA THR A 125 -28.16 -6.72 0.12
C THR A 125 -27.10 -7.13 1.14
N ILE A 126 -27.02 -8.40 1.52
CA ILE A 126 -25.98 -8.93 2.41
C ILE A 126 -24.60 -8.76 1.79
N SER A 127 -24.43 -9.07 0.50
CA SER A 127 -23.15 -8.94 -0.20
C SER A 127 -22.70 -7.48 -0.31
N ALA A 128 -23.63 -6.56 -0.58
CA ALA A 128 -23.36 -5.13 -0.60
C ALA A 128 -22.99 -4.61 0.80
N LEU A 129 -23.71 -5.06 1.84
CA LEU A 129 -23.41 -4.72 3.24
C LEU A 129 -22.02 -5.23 3.65
N LEU A 130 -21.67 -6.48 3.34
CA LEU A 130 -20.35 -7.04 3.62
C LEU A 130 -19.24 -6.27 2.89
N THR A 131 -19.48 -5.87 1.64
CA THR A 131 -18.54 -5.04 0.87
C THR A 131 -18.37 -3.65 1.49
N PHE A 132 -19.47 -3.04 1.93
CA PHE A 132 -19.45 -1.75 2.62
C PHE A 132 -18.72 -1.84 3.96
N LEU A 133 -19.04 -2.83 4.81
CA LEU A 133 -18.38 -3.07 6.09
C LEU A 133 -16.89 -3.37 5.92
N SER A 134 -16.52 -4.13 4.89
CA SER A 134 -15.12 -4.35 4.51
C SER A 134 -14.40 -3.05 4.16
N THR A 135 -15.01 -2.23 3.31
CA THR A 135 -14.45 -0.95 2.89
C THR A 135 -14.33 0.01 4.08
N TYR A 136 -15.36 0.05 4.93
CA TYR A 136 -15.38 0.83 6.17
C TYR A 136 -14.28 0.38 7.13
N TYR A 137 -14.14 -0.92 7.38
CA TYR A 137 -13.06 -1.46 8.20
C TYR A 137 -11.69 -1.11 7.62
N HIS A 138 -11.48 -1.28 6.31
CA HIS A 138 -10.23 -0.88 5.66
C HIS A 138 -9.97 0.63 5.77
N SER A 139 -11.02 1.45 5.73
CA SER A 139 -10.92 2.90 5.95
C SER A 139 -10.51 3.24 7.38
N THR A 140 -10.84 2.43 8.38
CA THR A 140 -10.33 2.65 9.76
C THR A 140 -8.84 2.41 9.87
N ASN A 141 -8.27 1.46 9.12
CA ASN A 141 -6.81 1.34 8.98
C ASN A 141 -6.17 2.57 8.30
N LEU A 142 -6.94 3.29 7.46
CA LEU A 142 -6.51 4.59 6.91
C LEU A 142 -6.57 5.70 7.97
N ILE A 143 -7.48 5.65 8.94
CA ILE A 143 -7.51 6.60 10.07
C ILE A 143 -6.26 6.45 10.93
N THR A 144 -5.86 5.22 11.23
CA THR A 144 -4.59 4.97 11.93
C THR A 144 -3.41 5.53 11.12
N ALA A 145 -3.39 5.29 9.80
CA ALA A 145 -2.37 5.88 8.92
C ALA A 145 -2.42 7.41 8.93
N ASP A 146 -3.59 8.03 8.97
CA ASP A 146 -3.77 9.49 9.02
C ASP A 146 -3.11 10.11 10.26
N GLY A 147 -3.23 9.46 11.43
CA GLY A 147 -2.51 9.87 12.64
C GLY A 147 -1.00 9.93 12.43
N TYR A 148 -0.43 8.89 11.80
CA TYR A 148 1.00 8.86 11.49
C TYR A 148 1.41 9.82 10.38
N TYR A 149 0.55 10.10 9.40
CA TYR A 149 0.81 11.14 8.42
C TYR A 149 0.80 12.54 9.04
N LYS A 150 -0.14 12.81 9.95
CA LYS A 150 -0.17 14.07 10.71
C LYS A 150 1.08 14.23 11.55
N GLU A 151 1.50 13.17 12.21
CA GLU A 151 2.71 13.16 13.02
C GLU A 151 3.97 13.31 12.13
N TYR A 152 4.01 12.64 10.98
CA TYR A 152 5.07 12.81 9.98
C TYR A 152 5.18 14.26 9.51
N LEU A 153 4.03 14.93 9.32
CA LEU A 153 3.91 16.30 8.84
C LEU A 153 3.93 17.36 9.94
N SER A 154 4.09 17.00 11.21
CA SER A 154 3.94 17.96 12.30
C SER A 154 5.01 19.06 12.26
N GLY A 155 6.22 18.71 11.82
CA GLY A 155 7.33 19.66 11.67
C GLY A 155 7.28 20.50 10.40
N LEU A 156 6.20 20.42 9.63
CA LEU A 156 6.08 21.16 8.37
C LEU A 156 6.19 22.67 8.62
N ALA A 157 5.58 23.20 9.68
CA ALA A 157 5.65 24.63 9.99
C ALA A 157 7.11 25.13 10.17
N THR A 158 7.98 24.29 10.74
CA THR A 158 9.39 24.56 11.06
C THR A 158 10.31 24.58 9.82
N VAL A 159 9.89 23.94 8.73
CA VAL A 159 10.67 23.88 7.49
C VAL A 159 10.50 25.15 6.68
N GLU A 160 11.60 25.81 6.33
CA GLU A 160 11.62 26.97 5.45
C GLU A 160 11.28 26.59 3.99
N PRO A 161 10.57 27.46 3.24
CA PRO A 161 10.30 27.22 1.83
C PRO A 161 11.59 27.14 0.99
N ASN A 162 11.55 26.41 -0.13
CA ASN A 162 12.70 26.24 -1.05
C ASN A 162 13.94 25.57 -0.44
N SER A 163 13.78 24.87 0.67
CA SER A 163 14.84 24.11 1.34
C SER A 163 15.14 22.78 0.66
N ARG A 164 16.27 22.15 1.00
CA ARG A 164 16.65 20.79 0.64
C ARG A 164 16.47 19.90 1.85
N ILE A 165 15.65 18.88 1.69
CA ILE A 165 15.24 18.00 2.78
C ILE A 165 15.69 16.59 2.44
N LEU A 166 16.41 15.97 3.36
CA LEU A 166 16.68 14.53 3.33
C LEU A 166 15.73 13.82 4.29
N ALA A 167 14.79 13.04 3.75
CA ALA A 167 13.96 12.16 4.55
C ALA A 167 14.64 10.81 4.76
N ILE A 168 14.92 10.49 6.03
CA ILE A 168 15.48 9.24 6.49
C ILE A 168 14.38 8.48 7.22
N ARG A 169 14.29 7.18 6.96
CA ARG A 169 13.38 6.28 7.64
C ARG A 169 14.19 5.32 8.50
N VAL A 170 13.71 5.11 9.73
CA VAL A 170 14.15 4.06 10.65
C VAL A 170 13.03 3.03 10.75
N VAL A 171 13.29 1.81 10.29
CA VAL A 171 12.32 0.70 10.27
C VAL A 171 12.54 -0.18 11.49
N SER A 172 11.47 -0.43 12.26
CA SER A 172 11.51 -1.44 13.33
C SER A 172 11.60 -2.83 12.68
N PRO A 173 12.43 -3.76 13.20
CA PRO A 173 12.58 -5.08 12.62
C PRO A 173 11.42 -6.01 12.97
N MET A 174 10.50 -5.60 13.85
CA MET A 174 9.31 -6.38 14.19
C MET A 174 8.24 -6.24 13.11
N PRO A 175 7.86 -7.34 12.40
CA PRO A 175 6.84 -7.33 11.35
C PRO A 175 5.47 -6.80 11.81
N ASP A 176 5.18 -6.92 13.10
CA ASP A 176 3.89 -6.57 13.70
C ASP A 176 3.91 -5.24 14.46
N SER A 177 5.05 -4.55 14.50
CA SER A 177 5.07 -3.19 15.06
C SER A 177 4.15 -2.30 14.20
N VAL A 178 3.41 -1.38 14.82
CA VAL A 178 2.50 -0.51 14.07
C VAL A 178 3.25 0.31 12.99
N GLY A 179 4.54 0.59 13.23
CA GLY A 179 5.45 1.17 12.24
C GLY A 179 5.69 0.27 11.01
N ALA A 180 5.81 -1.05 11.20
CA ALA A 180 6.12 -2.04 10.16
C ALA A 180 5.22 -1.92 8.92
N HIS A 181 3.92 -1.90 9.18
CA HIS A 181 2.88 -1.87 8.15
C HIS A 181 2.76 -0.51 7.45
N LEU A 182 3.23 0.57 8.08
CA LEU A 182 3.17 1.93 7.55
C LEU A 182 4.43 2.37 6.83
N HIS A 183 5.55 1.65 7.01
CA HIS A 183 6.82 1.95 6.34
C HIS A 183 6.71 2.07 4.83
N HIS A 184 5.83 1.27 4.25
CA HIS A 184 5.55 1.25 2.82
C HIS A 184 4.76 2.47 2.35
N LYS A 185 3.83 2.96 3.18
CA LYS A 185 3.00 4.13 2.85
C LYS A 185 3.79 5.42 2.99
N LEU A 186 4.67 5.51 3.99
CA LEU A 186 5.51 6.68 4.27
C LEU A 186 6.84 6.72 3.52
N LEU A 187 7.13 5.73 2.66
CA LEU A 187 8.34 5.70 1.83
C LEU A 187 8.50 6.98 0.98
N GLN A 188 7.40 7.66 0.67
CA GLN A 188 7.36 8.88 -0.14
C GLN A 188 7.08 10.15 0.67
N GLY A 189 7.10 10.07 2.01
CA GLY A 189 6.76 11.20 2.87
C GLY A 189 7.63 12.43 2.62
N GLY A 190 8.92 12.24 2.31
CA GLY A 190 9.86 13.33 2.01
C GLY A 190 9.41 14.16 0.81
N SER A 191 8.93 13.49 -0.23
CA SER A 191 8.42 14.15 -1.44
C SER A 191 7.14 14.94 -1.15
N TYR A 192 6.33 14.52 -0.17
CA TYR A 192 5.14 15.27 0.24
C TYR A 192 5.52 16.57 0.97
N TYR A 193 6.53 16.55 1.85
CA TYR A 193 7.12 17.76 2.44
C TYR A 193 7.64 18.72 1.36
N ALA A 194 8.39 18.18 0.41
CA ALA A 194 8.96 18.93 -0.69
C ALA A 194 7.88 19.68 -1.48
N VAL A 195 6.77 19.02 -1.82
CA VAL A 195 5.65 19.65 -2.52
C VAL A 195 5.02 20.78 -1.70
N LEU A 196 4.73 20.54 -0.41
CA LEU A 196 4.03 21.52 0.42
C LEU A 196 4.86 22.76 0.76
N LYS A 197 6.19 22.66 0.76
CA LYS A 197 7.11 23.77 1.06
C LYS A 197 7.84 24.33 -0.16
N ASN A 198 7.50 23.85 -1.36
CA ASN A 198 8.29 24.13 -2.56
C ASN A 198 9.78 23.79 -2.37
N SER A 199 10.06 22.76 -1.57
CA SER A 199 11.38 22.28 -1.21
C SER A 199 11.82 21.15 -2.15
N VAL A 200 13.08 20.74 -2.05
CA VAL A 200 13.66 19.64 -2.83
C VAL A 200 13.85 18.43 -1.93
N ASP A 201 13.15 17.33 -2.24
CA ASP A 201 13.44 16.02 -1.66
C ASP A 201 14.68 15.45 -2.34
N VAL A 202 15.80 15.44 -1.62
CA VAL A 202 17.07 14.94 -2.16
C VAL A 202 17.10 13.41 -2.28
N LYS A 203 16.14 12.69 -1.66
CA LYS A 203 16.00 11.24 -1.73
C LYS A 203 14.70 10.87 -2.46
N LEU A 204 14.45 11.50 -3.61
CA LEU A 204 13.36 11.14 -4.51
C LEU A 204 13.53 9.71 -5.04
N PHE A 205 12.83 8.78 -4.40
CA PHE A 205 12.85 7.34 -4.72
C PHE A 205 12.58 7.06 -6.20
N HIS A 206 11.61 7.75 -6.79
CA HIS A 206 11.20 7.55 -8.18
C HIS A 206 12.32 7.85 -9.18
N ALA A 207 13.27 8.73 -8.83
CA ALA A 207 14.36 9.08 -9.72
C ALA A 207 15.43 7.99 -9.87
N GLN A 208 15.41 6.97 -9.00
CA GLN A 208 16.24 5.76 -9.10
C GLN A 208 15.53 4.62 -9.88
N SER A 209 14.20 4.68 -10.02
CA SER A 209 13.40 3.63 -10.64
C SER A 209 13.39 3.72 -12.17
N LYS A 210 13.66 2.61 -12.86
CA LYS A 210 13.62 2.54 -14.34
C LYS A 210 12.25 2.89 -14.95
N PHE A 211 11.17 2.86 -14.16
CA PHE A 211 9.79 3.00 -14.65
C PHE A 211 9.24 4.44 -14.66
N VAL A 212 9.95 5.41 -14.06
CA VAL A 212 9.55 6.83 -14.05
C VAL A 212 10.50 7.60 -14.97
N PRO A 213 10.10 8.65 -15.71
CA PRO A 213 11.03 9.37 -16.59
C PRO A 213 12.02 10.30 -15.87
N ILE A 214 11.79 10.59 -14.58
CA ILE A 214 12.64 11.49 -13.78
C ILE A 214 13.93 10.76 -13.39
N ARG A 215 15.10 11.39 -13.56
CA ARG A 215 16.41 10.79 -13.26
C ARG A 215 17.32 11.78 -12.55
N TYR A 216 18.14 11.26 -11.64
CA TYR A 216 19.34 11.98 -11.20
C TYR A 216 20.37 12.00 -12.32
N ARG A 217 21.11 13.11 -12.42
CA ARG A 217 22.37 13.10 -13.14
C ARG A 217 23.37 12.22 -12.40
N ALA A 218 24.19 11.45 -13.12
CA ALA A 218 25.05 10.43 -12.53
C ALA A 218 26.05 11.03 -11.51
N GLU A 219 26.59 12.20 -11.81
CA GLU A 219 27.52 12.96 -10.99
C GLU A 219 26.90 13.55 -9.71
N ARG A 220 25.56 13.64 -9.63
CA ARG A 220 24.84 14.17 -8.46
C ARG A 220 23.86 13.15 -7.87
N ASN A 221 23.99 11.87 -8.22
CA ASN A 221 23.06 10.84 -7.78
C ASN A 221 23.33 10.46 -6.31
N PRO A 222 22.40 10.72 -5.40
CA PRO A 222 22.60 10.46 -3.97
C PRO A 222 22.84 8.97 -3.66
N TYR A 223 22.21 8.08 -4.43
CA TYR A 223 22.34 6.63 -4.30
C TYR A 223 23.68 6.07 -4.79
N ILE A 224 24.48 6.90 -5.48
CA ILE A 224 25.83 6.52 -5.92
C ILE A 224 26.88 7.02 -4.94
N HIS A 225 26.72 8.27 -4.49
CA HIS A 225 27.84 9.00 -3.90
C HIS A 225 27.82 9.08 -2.38
N TRP A 226 26.66 9.04 -1.73
CA TRP A 226 26.60 9.35 -0.30
C TRP A 226 25.44 8.69 0.48
N ILE A 227 24.56 7.95 -0.20
CA ILE A 227 23.59 7.08 0.45
C ILE A 227 23.93 5.63 0.06
N SER A 228 24.31 4.80 1.03
CA SER A 228 24.71 3.40 0.80
C SER A 228 23.54 2.47 0.41
N ASP A 229 22.32 3.01 0.41
CA ASP A 229 21.01 2.38 0.20
C ASP A 229 20.77 2.00 -1.27
N ARG A 230 21.70 1.21 -1.86
CA ARG A 230 21.44 0.52 -3.14
C ARG A 230 20.19 -0.37 -3.05
N GLU A 231 19.89 -0.85 -1.85
CA GLU A 231 18.63 -1.47 -1.50
C GLU A 231 17.66 -0.39 -1.01
N ILE A 232 16.65 -0.06 -1.79
CA ILE A 232 15.58 0.93 -1.55
C ILE A 232 14.88 0.83 -0.15
N VAL A 233 15.19 -0.20 0.64
CA VAL A 233 14.45 -0.64 1.82
C VAL A 233 15.36 -0.99 3.00
N SER A 234 16.59 -0.44 3.11
CA SER A 234 17.38 -0.68 4.33
C SER A 234 16.63 -0.19 5.57
N PRO A 235 16.66 -0.93 6.69
CA PRO A 235 16.03 -0.48 7.93
C PRO A 235 16.65 0.77 8.53
N VAL A 236 17.97 0.96 8.32
CA VAL A 236 18.73 2.15 8.72
C VAL A 236 19.72 2.45 7.60
N PRO A 237 19.52 3.50 6.79
CA PRO A 237 20.46 3.85 5.74
C PRO A 237 21.72 4.47 6.35
N THR A 238 22.89 4.21 5.77
CA THR A 238 24.09 5.00 6.05
C THR A 238 24.19 6.16 5.06
N VAL A 239 24.43 7.35 5.62
CA VAL A 239 24.43 8.62 4.91
C VAL A 239 25.75 9.34 5.19
N ASP A 240 26.47 9.72 4.13
CA ASP A 240 27.67 10.54 4.18
C ASP A 240 27.32 12.02 3.93
N PHE A 241 27.02 12.75 5.01
CA PHE A 241 26.68 14.18 4.95
C PHE A 241 27.86 15.05 4.47
N ASP A 242 29.09 14.65 4.76
CA ASP A 242 30.29 15.37 4.36
C ASP A 242 30.54 15.17 2.85
N GLY A 243 30.32 13.94 2.36
CA GLY A 243 30.33 13.61 0.94
C GLY A 243 29.28 14.40 0.14
N PHE A 244 28.07 14.55 0.67
CA PHE A 244 27.04 15.39 0.03
C PHE A 244 27.51 16.84 -0.16
N SER A 245 28.07 17.42 0.90
CA SER A 245 28.52 18.82 0.90
C SER A 245 29.68 19.09 -0.08
N LYS A 246 30.43 18.06 -0.48
CA LYS A 246 31.49 18.16 -1.49
C LYS A 246 30.97 18.12 -2.93
N ILE A 247 29.82 17.50 -3.16
CA ILE A 247 29.28 17.22 -4.51
C ILE A 247 28.14 18.19 -4.86
N SER A 248 27.40 18.64 -3.86
CA SER A 248 26.36 19.64 -4.01
C SER A 248 26.92 21.03 -3.71
N GLU A 249 26.72 21.97 -4.63
CA GLU A 249 27.02 23.40 -4.43
C GLU A 249 26.22 24.00 -3.26
N HIS A 250 25.18 23.29 -2.82
CA HIS A 250 24.35 23.73 -1.73
C HIS A 250 24.18 22.63 -0.67
N PRO A 251 24.32 22.96 0.61
CA PRO A 251 24.17 22.00 1.69
C PRO A 251 22.71 21.54 1.83
N LEU A 252 22.51 20.45 2.58
CA LEU A 252 21.18 20.08 3.04
C LEU A 252 20.75 21.10 4.09
N ASP A 253 19.51 21.54 4.01
CA ASP A 253 18.96 22.49 4.97
C ASP A 253 18.32 21.73 6.14
N TYR A 254 17.63 20.62 5.84
CA TYR A 254 16.98 19.79 6.84
C TYR A 254 17.20 18.29 6.63
N VAL A 255 17.22 17.57 7.75
CA VAL A 255 17.12 16.11 7.80
C VAL A 255 15.88 15.75 8.60
N LEU A 256 14.96 15.01 7.99
CA LEU A 256 13.78 14.47 8.66
C LEU A 256 14.02 13.00 8.93
N VAL A 257 14.09 12.60 10.20
CA VAL A 257 14.18 11.19 10.60
C VAL A 257 12.81 10.73 11.06
N TRP A 258 12.26 9.71 10.40
CA TRP A 258 10.98 9.11 10.74
C TRP A 258 11.13 7.68 11.24
N GLY A 259 10.64 7.41 12.45
CA GLY A 259 10.54 6.09 13.05
C GLY A 259 10.66 6.13 14.58
N ASN A 260 10.34 5.02 15.22
CA ASN A 260 10.49 4.88 16.67
C ASN A 260 11.97 4.62 17.02
N ILE A 261 12.76 5.69 17.14
CA ILE A 261 14.21 5.61 17.42
C ILE A 261 14.47 4.81 18.71
N SER A 262 13.73 5.11 19.78
CA SER A 262 13.86 4.46 21.08
C SER A 262 13.61 2.95 21.03
N GLU A 263 12.66 2.51 20.19
CA GLU A 263 12.41 1.08 19.97
C GLU A 263 13.48 0.44 19.09
N ALA A 264 13.89 1.11 18.01
CA ALA A 264 14.93 0.62 17.10
C ALA A 264 16.28 0.39 17.81
N LEU A 265 16.65 1.26 18.75
CA LEU A 265 17.85 1.13 19.57
C LEU A 265 17.85 -0.11 20.48
N LYS A 266 16.70 -0.75 20.74
CA LYS A 266 16.62 -1.99 21.52
C LYS A 266 17.10 -3.22 20.76
N TYR A 267 17.24 -3.12 19.43
CA TYR A 267 17.66 -4.24 18.59
C TYR A 267 19.14 -4.13 18.23
N PRO A 268 20.00 -5.07 18.67
CA PRO A 268 21.45 -4.97 18.46
C PRO A 268 21.87 -4.79 17.00
N ARG A 269 21.13 -5.39 16.05
CA ARG A 269 21.39 -5.27 14.61
C ARG A 269 21.14 -3.87 14.04
N LEU A 270 20.30 -3.07 14.69
CA LEU A 270 19.96 -1.72 14.26
C LEU A 270 20.63 -0.65 15.12
N ALA A 271 20.90 -0.96 16.39
CA ALA A 271 21.41 -0.01 17.37
C ALA A 271 22.72 0.65 16.91
N ALA A 272 23.73 -0.14 16.54
CA ALA A 272 25.02 0.42 16.11
C ALA A 272 24.93 1.27 14.83
N PRO A 273 24.32 0.81 13.71
CA PRO A 273 24.12 1.64 12.53
C PRO A 273 23.30 2.91 12.80
N LEU A 274 22.25 2.81 13.61
CA LEU A 274 21.39 3.93 13.96
C LEU A 274 22.14 4.96 14.81
N GLN A 275 22.93 4.50 15.77
CA GLN A 275 23.74 5.38 16.60
C GLN A 275 24.79 6.12 15.77
N THR A 276 25.50 5.42 14.87
CA THR A 276 26.43 6.06 13.93
C THR A 276 25.74 7.10 13.05
N LEU A 277 24.52 6.80 12.56
CA LEU A 277 23.73 7.77 11.80
C LEU A 277 23.38 9.00 12.63
N LEU A 278 22.86 8.81 13.85
CA LEU A 278 22.46 9.90 14.75
C LEU A 278 23.65 10.77 15.16
N GLU A 279 24.80 10.17 15.49
CA GLU A 279 26.04 10.89 15.75
C GLU A 279 26.48 11.71 14.53
N SER A 280 26.35 11.16 13.32
CA SER A 280 26.68 11.90 12.11
C SER A 280 25.71 13.06 11.81
N ILE A 281 24.44 12.92 12.18
CA ILE A 281 23.45 14.00 12.10
C ILE A 281 23.81 15.08 13.13
N ASP A 282 24.05 14.73 14.40
CA ASP A 282 24.30 15.69 15.48
C ASP A 282 25.54 16.58 15.24
N ARG A 283 26.57 16.03 14.57
CA ARG A 283 27.75 16.79 14.16
C ARG A 283 27.44 17.97 13.23
N ASN A 284 26.44 17.83 12.35
CA ASN A 284 26.18 18.77 11.27
C ASN A 284 24.84 19.51 11.41
N PHE A 285 23.91 18.96 12.18
CA PHE A 285 22.55 19.42 12.32
C PHE A 285 22.17 19.53 13.80
N GLU A 286 21.21 20.39 14.10
CA GLU A 286 20.59 20.54 15.41
C GLU A 286 19.14 20.08 15.36
N LEU A 287 18.67 19.42 16.41
CA LEU A 287 17.27 18.99 16.52
C LEU A 287 16.39 20.22 16.77
N VAL A 288 15.45 20.50 15.86
CA VAL A 288 14.56 21.66 15.94
C VAL A 288 13.11 21.28 16.21
N ASP A 289 12.73 20.03 15.96
CA ASP A 289 11.36 19.57 16.20
C ASP A 289 11.28 18.07 16.48
N VAL A 290 10.33 17.68 17.32
CA VAL A 290 9.97 16.29 17.59
C VAL A 290 8.45 16.19 17.66
N SER A 291 7.88 15.29 16.87
CA SER A 291 6.43 15.17 16.80
C SER A 291 5.80 14.66 18.09
N GLN A 292 4.51 14.93 18.24
CA GLN A 292 3.68 14.41 19.32
C GLN A 292 2.51 13.61 18.71
N PRO A 293 1.97 12.60 19.43
CA PRO A 293 2.34 12.17 20.78
C PRO A 293 3.45 11.11 20.83
N ASN A 294 3.79 10.46 19.72
CA ASN A 294 4.65 9.28 19.74
C ASN A 294 6.14 9.59 19.57
N GLY A 295 6.49 10.81 19.13
CA GLY A 295 7.88 11.18 18.87
C GLY A 295 8.46 10.47 17.66
N TYR A 296 7.65 10.16 16.65
CA TYR A 296 8.14 9.42 15.48
C TYR A 296 8.87 10.27 14.45
N MET A 297 8.56 11.55 14.34
CA MET A 297 9.28 12.49 13.48
C MET A 297 10.28 13.27 14.32
N HIS A 298 11.53 13.30 13.87
CA HIS A 298 12.57 14.17 14.37
C HIS A 298 13.07 15.03 13.21
N LEU A 299 12.96 16.34 13.34
CA LEU A 299 13.44 17.29 12.34
C LEU A 299 14.72 17.94 12.82
N PHE A 300 15.76 17.86 11.99
CA PHE A 300 17.04 18.47 12.25
C PHE A 300 17.31 19.58 11.21
N ARG A 301 17.77 20.75 11.67
CA ARG A 301 18.19 21.89 10.84
C ARG A 301 19.72 21.92 10.75
N ASN A 302 20.27 22.28 9.60
CA ASN A 302 21.71 22.42 9.46
C ASN A 302 22.23 23.56 10.34
N ARG A 303 23.27 23.30 11.15
CA ARG A 303 23.84 24.29 12.08
C ARG A 303 24.49 25.49 11.39
N LYS A 304 24.80 25.39 10.10
CA LYS A 304 25.51 26.43 9.33
C LYS A 304 24.56 27.42 8.62
N LEU A 305 23.25 27.32 8.84
CA LEU A 305 22.20 28.14 8.22
C LEU A 305 21.48 29.02 9.23
#